data_AF-A0A948AXB3-F1
#
_entry.id   AF-A0A948AXB3-F1
#
_cell.length_a   1.000
_cell.length_b   1.000
_cell.length_c   1.000
_cell.angle_alpha   90.00
_cell.angle_beta   90.00
_cell.angle_gamma   90.00
#
_symmetry.space_group_name_H-M   'P 1'
#
loop_
_entity.id
_entity.type
_entity.pdbx_description
1 polymer ?
#
loop_
_entity_poly.entity_id
_entity_poly.type
_entity_poly.pdbx_seq_one_letter_code
_entity_poly.pdbx_strand_id
1 'polypeptide(L)' 'MVPRQVIMYLAKTKLHMSLAKIGQLIGNRNHTTVMHSVKRISDQLKNDRQLLCDINAITKEAGIH' A
#
# COMPACT_ATOMS: atom_id res chain seq x y z
N MET A 1 -7.81 -0.62 10.72
CA MET A 1 -6.39 -0.36 10.34
C MET A 1 -6.07 -0.73 8.87
N VAL A 2 -7.02 -0.65 7.94
CA VAL A 2 -6.80 -0.97 6.50
C VAL A 2 -6.23 0.22 5.68
N PRO A 3 -6.62 1.49 5.91
CA PRO A 3 -6.22 2.60 5.03
C PRO A 3 -4.71 2.82 4.93
N ARG A 4 -3.99 2.73 6.06
CA ARG A 4 -2.52 2.88 6.07
C ARG A 4 -1.81 1.78 5.30
N GLN A 5 -2.33 0.54 5.32
CA GLN A 5 -1.71 -0.57 4.61
C GLN A 5 -1.88 -0.42 3.10
N VAL A 6 -3.06 0.06 2.65
CA VAL A 6 -3.31 0.40 1.25
C VAL A 6 -2.38 1.51 0.76
N ILE A 7 -2.20 2.58 1.54
CA ILE A 7 -1.27 3.67 1.21
C ILE A 7 0.17 3.14 1.12
N MET A 8 0.61 2.31 2.07
CA MET A 8 1.95 1.70 2.04
C MET A 8 2.15 0.82 0.80
N TYR A 9 1.14 0.05 0.40
CA TYR A 9 1.16 -0.76 -0.81
C TYR A 9 1.28 0.13 -2.05
N LEU A 10 0.41 1.13 -2.21
CA LEU A 10 0.43 2.04 -3.35
C LEU A 10 1.73 2.83 -3.46
N ALA A 11 2.25 3.35 -2.35
CA ALA A 11 3.53 4.05 -2.34
C ALA A 11 4.69 3.14 -2.79
N LYS A 12 4.61 1.83 -2.49
CA LYS A 12 5.62 0.86 -2.91
C LYS A 12 5.46 0.43 -4.37
N THR A 13 4.23 0.14 -4.81
CA THR A 13 3.97 -0.47 -6.13
C THR A 13 3.78 0.55 -7.25
N LYS A 14 3.17 1.70 -6.95
CA LYS A 14 2.87 2.75 -7.92
C LYS A 14 3.91 3.87 -7.92
N LEU A 15 4.38 4.27 -6.74
CA LEU A 15 5.37 5.35 -6.60
C LEU A 15 6.81 4.84 -6.46
N HIS A 16 7.02 3.52 -6.49
CA HIS A 16 8.32 2.85 -6.36
C HIS A 16 9.17 3.33 -5.17
N MET A 17 8.54 3.82 -4.11
CA MET A 17 9.25 4.32 -2.94
C MET A 17 9.97 3.21 -2.18
N SER A 18 11.07 3.57 -1.51
CA SER A 18 11.77 2.66 -0.61
C SER A 18 10.96 2.43 0.68
N LEU A 19 11.08 1.24 1.27
CA LEU A 19 10.35 0.89 2.50
C LEU A 19 10.69 1.83 3.66
N ALA A 20 11.95 2.28 3.73
CA ALA A 20 12.40 3.26 4.72
C ALA A 20 11.70 4.61 4.55
N LYS A 21 11.59 5.12 3.31
CA LYS A 21 10.94 6.40 3.02
C LYS A 21 9.44 6.34 3.29
N ILE A 22 8.78 5.25 2.93
CA ILE A 22 7.36 5.01 3.25
C ILE A 22 7.16 4.98 4.77
N GLY A 23 8.04 4.28 5.50
CA GLY A 23 7.98 4.19 6.97
C GLY A 23 8.08 5.56 7.64
N GLN A 24 9.00 6.41 7.17
CA GLN A 24 9.12 7.80 7.63
C GLN A 24 7.85 8.61 7.37
N LEU A 25 7.30 8.55 6.16
CA LEU A 25 6.09 9.29 5.77
C LEU A 25 4.84 8.87 6.56
N ILE A 26 4.75 7.60 6.97
CA ILE A 26 3.62 7.06 7.74
C ILE A 26 3.89 7.12 9.26
N GLY A 27 4.59 8.18 9.72
CA GLY A 27 4.83 8.45 11.13
C GLY A 27 6.01 7.67 11.72
N ASN A 28 7.16 7.66 11.04
CA ASN A 28 8.40 7.02 11.49
C ASN A 28 8.27 5.54 11.87
N ARG A 29 7.45 4.80 11.11
CA ARG A 29 7.28 3.35 11.24
C ARG A 29 8.54 2.62 10.79
N ASN A 30 8.86 1.52 11.47
CA ASN A 30 9.96 0.65 11.07
C ASN A 30 9.69 0.06 9.67
N HIS A 31 10.72 0.01 8.83
CA HIS A 31 10.66 -0.49 7.45
C HIS A 31 10.12 -1.93 7.37
N THR A 32 10.35 -2.75 8.41
CA THR A 32 9.77 -4.10 8.53
C THR A 32 8.24 -4.07 8.63
N THR A 33 7.66 -3.10 9.34
CA THR A 33 6.20 -2.92 9.42
C THR A 33 5.59 -2.59 8.06
N VAL A 34 6.30 -1.77 7.27
CA VAL A 34 5.89 -1.45 5.90
C VAL A 34 5.93 -2.71 5.04
N MET A 35 7.02 -3.48 5.11
CA MET A 35 7.15 -4.75 4.40
C MET A 35 6.01 -5.74 4.71
N HIS A 36 5.70 -5.95 5.99
CA HIS A 36 4.59 -6.83 6.38
C HIS A 36 3.23 -6.31 5.88
N SER A 37 3.02 -4.99 5.93
CA SER A 37 1.78 -4.37 5.44
C SER A 37 1.61 -4.52 3.93
N VAL A 38 2.68 -4.26 3.17
CA VAL A 38 2.70 -4.44 1.71
C VAL A 38 2.43 -5.90 1.34
N LYS A 39 3.12 -6.85 2.00
CA LYS A 39 2.91 -8.29 1.76
C LYS A 39 1.47 -8.71 2.05
N ARG A 40 0.93 -8.27 3.20
CA ARG A 40 -0.45 -8.58 3.61
C ARG A 40 -1.49 -8.07 2.60
N ILE A 41 -1.35 -6.84 2.10
CA ILE A 41 -2.26 -6.31 1.06
C ILE A 41 -2.07 -7.07 -0.25
N SER A 42 -0.83 -7.36 -0.63
CA SER A 42 -0.55 -8.11 -1.87
C SER A 42 -1.12 -9.53 -1.85
N ASP A 43 -1.18 -10.19 -0.69
CA ASP A 43 -1.79 -11.51 -0.54
C ASP A 43 -3.32 -11.44 -0.47
N GLN A 44 -3.88 -10.39 0.15
CA GLN A 44 -5.33 -10.15 0.11
C GLN A 44 -5.83 -9.89 -1.31
N LEU A 45 -5.11 -9.09 -2.09
CA LEU A 45 -5.47 -8.79 -3.48
C LEU A 45 -5.55 -10.01 -4.40
N LYS A 46 -4.85 -11.11 -4.06
CA LYS A 46 -4.95 -12.37 -4.82
C LYS A 46 -6.27 -13.09 -4.61
N ASN A 47 -6.88 -12.91 -3.43
CA ASN A 47 -8.06 -13.67 -3.00
C ASN A 47 -9.32 -12.81 -2.93
N ASP A 48 -9.16 -11.48 -2.84
CA ASP A 48 -10.24 -10.52 -2.66
C ASP A 48 -10.35 -9.60 -3.88
N ARG A 49 -11.29 -9.94 -4.77
CA ARG A 49 -11.60 -9.15 -5.96
C ARG A 49 -12.23 -7.80 -5.62
N GLN A 50 -12.96 -7.71 -4.50
CA GLN A 50 -13.56 -6.46 -4.08
C GLN A 50 -12.48 -5.47 -3.66
N LEU A 51 -11.52 -5.93 -2.84
CA LEU A 51 -10.37 -5.13 -2.45
C LEU A 51 -9.56 -4.66 -3.67
N LEU A 52 -9.42 -5.50 -4.70
CA LEU A 52 -8.76 -5.10 -5.94
C LEU A 52 -9.51 -3.98 -6.67
N CYS A 53 -10.84 -4.08 -6.77
CA CYS A 53 -11.68 -3.02 -7.33
C CYS A 53 -11.54 -1.71 -6.53
N ASP A 54 -11.59 -1.78 -5.20
CA ASP A 54 -11.48 -0.62 -4.32
C ASP A 54 -10.10 0.06 -4.47
N ILE A 55 -9.01 -0.71 -4.48
CA ILE A 55 -7.66 -0.18 -4.67
C ILE A 55 -7.50 0.44 -6.06
N ASN A 56 -8.05 -0.18 -7.10
CA ASN A 56 -8.01 0.37 -8.45
C ASN A 56 -8.82 1.67 -8.56
N ALA A 57 -9.97 1.77 -7.90
CA ALA A 57 -10.76 2.99 -7.83
C ALA A 57 -9.97 4.12 -7.15
N ILE A 58 -9.41 3.86 -5.97
CA ILE A 58 -8.57 4.81 -5.23
C ILE A 58 -7.36 5.26 -6.06
N THR A 59 -6.71 4.32 -6.75
CA THR A 59 -5.55 4.60 -7.60
C THR A 59 -5.91 5.55 -8.75
N LYS A 60 -7.07 5.33 -9.36
CA LYS A 60 -7.61 6.16 -10.45
C LYS A 60 -7.99 7.55 -9.96
N GLU A 61 -8.65 7.65 -8.81
CA GLU A 61 -9.01 8.94 -8.19
C GLU A 61 -7.77 9.75 -7.77
N ALA A 62 -6.73 9.07 -7.28
CA ALA A 62 -5.46 9.70 -6.91
C ALA A 62 -4.62 10.14 -8.12
N GLY A 63 -4.99 9.77 -9.36
CA GLY A 63 -4.24 10.10 -10.57
C GLY A 63 -2.87 9.43 -10.66
N ILE A 64 -2.67 8.33 -9.93
CA ILE A 64 -1.40 7.60 -9.87
C ILE A 64 -1.48 6.42 -10.84
N HIS A 65 -1.10 6.64 -12.09
CA HIS A 65 -1.18 5.63 -13.16
C HIS A 65 0.04 4.70 -13.13
#